data_AF-A0A3E4UL30-F1
#
_entry.id   AF-A0A3E4UL30-F1
#
_cell.length_a   1.000
_cell.length_b   1.000
_cell.length_c   1.000
_cell.angle_alpha   90.00
_cell.angle_beta   90.00
_cell.angle_gamma   90.00
#
_symmetry.space_group_name_H-M   'P 1'
#
loop_
_entity.id
_entity.type
_entity.pdbx_description
1 polymer ?
#
loop_
_entity_poly.entity_id
_entity_poly.type
_entity_poly.pdbx_seq_one_letter_code
_entity_poly.pdbx_strand_id
1 'polypeptide(L)'
;MNDKKRFTLRLDEEEYKELFRIKGLIGAKTNTKAIQYLISHFVELNNRYIEEINKNAALKEKYRKQDHCVENLLKAFGALKELKCLEVILPEKEHVKK
;
A
#
# COMPACT_ATOMS: atom_id res chain seq x y z
N MET A 1 -8.06 -42.32 -11.03
CA MET A 1 -9.00 -42.36 -9.89
C MET A 1 -8.80 -41.07 -9.09
N ASN A 2 -9.83 -40.24 -8.97
CA ASN A 2 -9.76 -39.02 -8.16
C ASN A 2 -10.12 -39.39 -6.73
N ASP A 3 -9.12 -39.65 -5.89
CA ASP A 3 -9.31 -39.85 -4.46
C ASP A 3 -9.76 -38.54 -3.81
N LYS A 4 -11.09 -38.35 -3.75
CA LYS A 4 -11.71 -37.22 -3.07
C LYS A 4 -11.52 -37.40 -1.57
N LYS A 5 -10.42 -36.88 -1.03
CA LYS A 5 -10.22 -36.76 0.42
C LYS A 5 -11.27 -35.79 0.98
N ARG A 6 -12.11 -36.30 1.88
CA ARG A 6 -13.05 -35.49 2.66
C ARG A 6 -12.39 -35.17 3.99
N PHE A 7 -12.43 -33.90 4.37
CA PHE A 7 -11.98 -33.42 5.67
C PHE A 7 -13.06 -32.51 6.25
N THR A 8 -13.09 -32.44 7.58
CA THR A 8 -13.95 -31.53 8.32
C THR A 8 -13.11 -30.33 8.73
N LEU A 9 -13.47 -29.15 8.26
CA LEU A 9 -12.86 -27.90 8.68
C LEU A 9 -13.72 -27.31 9.80
N ARG A 10 -13.12 -27.08 10.97
CA ARG A 10 -13.76 -26.34 12.05
C ARG A 10 -13.30 -24.89 11.93
N LEU A 11 -14.26 -23.99 11.79
CA LEU A 11 -14.04 -22.56 11.72
C LEU A 11 -14.75 -21.93 12.91
N ASP A 12 -14.15 -20.90 13.49
CA ASP A 12 -14.85 -20.04 14.44
C ASP A 12 -15.87 -19.13 13.71
N GLU A 13 -16.63 -18.34 14.48
CA GLU A 13 -17.65 -17.45 13.91
C GLU A 13 -17.06 -16.34 13.02
N GLU A 14 -15.88 -15.83 13.36
CA GLU A 14 -15.23 -14.76 12.60
C GLU A 14 -14.66 -15.28 11.28
N GLU A 15 -13.94 -16.40 11.32
CA GLU A 15 -13.42 -17.12 10.16
C GLU A 15 -14.55 -17.53 9.21
N TYR A 16 -15.67 -17.99 9.75
CA TYR A 16 -16.83 -18.33 8.93
C TYR A 16 -17.46 -17.11 8.26
N LYS A 17 -17.51 -15.97 8.95
CA LYS A 17 -18.03 -14.71 8.40
C LYS A 17 -17.16 -14.20 7.25
N GLU A 18 -15.84 -14.24 7.40
CA GLU A 18 -14.91 -13.88 6.32
C GLU A 18 -15.00 -14.87 5.15
N LEU A 19 -15.12 -16.18 5.41
CA LEU A 19 -15.34 -17.16 4.35
C LEU A 19 -16.65 -16.87 3.57
N PHE A 20 -17.72 -16.48 4.26
CA PHE A 20 -18.99 -16.13 3.64
C PHE A 20 -18.86 -14.87 2.78
N ARG A 21 -18.11 -13.86 3.24
CA ARG A 21 -17.82 -12.65 2.49
C ARG A 21 -17.02 -12.95 1.23
N ILE A 22 -15.95 -13.75 1.35
CA ILE A 22 -15.14 -14.19 0.21
C ILE A 22 -15.99 -14.98 -0.78
N LYS A 23 -16.83 -15.90 -0.30
CA LYS A 23 -17.78 -16.65 -1.13
C LYS A 23 -18.67 -15.73 -1.95
N GLY A 24 -19.16 -14.64 -1.37
CA GLY A 24 -19.93 -13.60 -2.07
C GLY A 24 -19.10 -12.88 -3.14
N LEU A 25 -17.88 -12.45 -2.80
CA LEU A 25 -16.99 -11.72 -3.71
C LEU A 25 -16.58 -12.54 -4.94
N ILE A 26 -16.34 -13.84 -4.78
CA ILE A 26 -15.95 -14.74 -5.88
C ILE A 26 -17.16 -15.34 -6.63
N GLY A 27 -18.39 -15.10 -6.16
CA GLY A 27 -19.60 -15.69 -6.75
C GLY A 27 -19.73 -17.21 -6.58
N ALA A 28 -19.15 -17.79 -5.53
CA ALA A 28 -19.16 -19.23 -5.31
C ALA A 28 -20.49 -19.71 -4.69
N LYS A 29 -21.07 -20.76 -5.30
CA LYS A 29 -22.32 -21.37 -4.80
C LYS A 29 -22.13 -22.18 -3.51
N THR A 30 -20.95 -22.77 -3.30
CA THR A 30 -20.67 -23.66 -2.14
C THR A 30 -19.43 -23.22 -1.38
N ASN A 31 -19.41 -23.48 -0.08
CA ASN A 31 -18.27 -23.17 0.79
C ASN A 31 -17.04 -23.98 0.36
N THR A 32 -17.22 -25.21 -0.12
CA THR A 32 -16.12 -26.02 -0.66
C THR A 32 -15.45 -25.36 -1.86
N LYS A 33 -16.21 -24.78 -2.79
CA LYS A 33 -15.62 -24.05 -3.93
C LYS A 33 -14.90 -22.79 -3.48
N ALA A 34 -15.42 -22.10 -2.47
CA ALA A 34 -14.74 -20.94 -1.90
C ALA A 34 -13.41 -21.32 -1.24
N ILE A 35 -13.38 -22.40 -0.46
CA ILE A 35 -12.16 -22.93 0.16
C ILE A 35 -11.16 -23.41 -0.90
N GLN A 36 -11.62 -24.13 -1.94
CA GLN A 36 -10.76 -24.56 -3.04
C GLN A 36 -10.17 -23.37 -3.79
N TYR A 37 -10.98 -22.36 -4.07
CA TYR A 37 -10.52 -21.12 -4.68
C TYR A 37 -9.46 -20.45 -3.81
N LEU A 38 -9.72 -20.35 -2.51
CA LEU A 38 -8.77 -19.79 -1.55
C LEU A 38 -7.45 -20.56 -1.60
N ILE A 39 -7.45 -21.88 -1.46
CA ILE A 39 -6.24 -22.72 -1.48
C ILE A 39 -5.46 -22.53 -2.79
N SER A 40 -6.14 -22.53 -3.94
CA SER A 40 -5.50 -22.40 -5.24
C SER A 40 -4.88 -21.02 -5.48
N HIS A 41 -5.49 -19.96 -4.94
CA HIS A 41 -5.04 -18.59 -5.16
C HIS A 41 -4.33 -17.99 -3.94
N PHE A 42 -4.20 -18.73 -2.83
CA PHE A 42 -3.66 -18.22 -1.57
C PHE A 42 -2.23 -17.71 -1.73
N VAL A 43 -1.40 -18.46 -2.45
CA VAL A 43 0.00 -18.08 -2.71
C VAL A 43 0.08 -16.81 -3.53
N GLU A 44 -0.72 -16.70 -4.60
CA GLU A 44 -0.74 -15.52 -5.46
C GLU A 44 -1.28 -14.28 -4.71
N LEU A 45 -2.37 -14.46 -3.96
CA LEU A 45 -2.98 -13.40 -3.16
C LEU A 45 -2.03 -12.92 -2.06
N ASN A 46 -1.35 -13.83 -1.37
CA ASN A 46 -0.35 -13.46 -0.37
C ASN A 46 0.84 -12.74 -0.99
N ASN A 47 1.34 -13.20 -2.14
CA ASN A 47 2.45 -12.54 -2.81
C ASN A 47 2.08 -11.10 -3.22
N ARG A 48 0.89 -10.90 -3.80
CA ARG A 48 0.36 -9.56 -4.14
C ARG A 48 0.17 -8.69 -2.91
N TYR A 49 -0.34 -9.27 -1.82
CA TYR A 49 -0.52 -8.54 -0.56
C TYR A 49 0.81 -8.05 0.02
N ILE A 50 1.83 -8.92 0.06
CA ILE A 50 3.18 -8.56 0.51
C ILE A 50 3.79 -7.48 -0.39
N GLU A 51 3.63 -7.59 -1.70
CA GLU A 51 4.14 -6.61 -2.65
C GLU A 51 3.50 -5.22 -2.45
N GLU A 52 2.18 -5.16 -2.23
CA GLU A 52 1.47 -3.92 -1.94
C GLU A 52 1.85 -3.32 -0.58
N ILE A 53 2.11 -4.14 0.44
CA ILE A 53 2.68 -3.66 1.71
C ILE A 53 4.04 -3.00 1.47
N ASN A 54 4.92 -3.65 0.69
CA ASN A 54 6.25 -3.12 0.40
C ASN A 54 6.17 -1.80 -0.40
N LYS A 55 5.27 -1.71 -1.38
CA LYS A 55 5.01 -0.46 -2.12
C LYS A 55 4.51 0.65 -1.20
N ASN A 56 3.56 0.35 -0.31
CA ASN A 56 3.05 1.32 0.66
C ASN A 56 4.12 1.78 1.65
N ALA A 57 5.00 0.88 2.09
CA ALA A 57 6.15 1.25 2.93
C ALA A 57 7.10 2.20 2.19
N ALA A 58 7.42 1.91 0.92
CA ALA A 58 8.25 2.76 0.08
C ALA A 58 7.61 4.14 -0.17
N LEU A 59 6.29 4.20 -0.36
CA LEU A 59 5.54 5.45 -0.50
C LEU A 59 5.57 6.28 0.80
N LYS A 60 5.32 5.65 1.95
CA LYS A 60 5.43 6.32 3.25
C LYS A 60 6.80 6.95 3.48
N GLU A 61 7.87 6.25 3.09
CA GLU A 61 9.23 6.79 3.19
C GLU A 61 9.45 7.99 2.25
N LYS A 62 8.89 7.96 1.03
CA LYS A 62 8.94 9.12 0.11
C LYS A 62 8.20 10.33 0.68
N TYR A 63 7.00 10.14 1.23
CA TYR A 63 6.24 11.22 1.85
C TYR A 63 6.97 11.81 3.05
N ARG A 64 7.59 10.97 3.90
CA ARG A 64 8.40 11.45 5.03
C ARG A 64 9.56 12.35 4.60
N LYS A 65 10.22 12.02 3.49
CA LYS A 65 11.30 12.86 2.93
C LYS A 65 10.78 14.19 2.39
N GLN A 66 9.59 14.20 1.78
CA GLN A 66 8.96 15.42 1.29
C GLN A 66 8.50 16.31 2.46
N ASP A 67 7.88 15.74 3.49
CA ASP A 67 7.50 16.49 4.70
C ASP A 67 8.73 17.14 5.35
N HIS A 68 9.83 16.40 5.47
CA HIS A 68 11.08 16.96 5.99
C HIS A 68 11.63 18.11 5.12
N CYS A 69 11.51 18.00 3.79
CA CYS A 69 11.92 19.07 2.88
C CYS A 69 11.06 20.34 3.07
N VAL A 70 9.74 20.18 3.21
CA VAL A 70 8.80 21.28 3.46
C VAL A 70 9.07 21.91 4.82
N GLU A 71 9.29 21.11 5.87
CA GLU A 71 9.66 21.64 7.19
C GLU A 71 10.96 22.45 7.14
N ASN A 72 11.98 21.96 6.44
CA ASN A 72 13.25 22.68 6.30
C ASN A 72 13.06 23.98 5.52
N LEU A 73 12.24 23.97 4.47
CA LEU A 73 11.87 25.17 3.71
C LEU A 73 11.14 26.19 4.59
N LEU A 74 10.16 25.75 5.39
CA LEU A 74 9.41 26.61 6.30
C LEU A 74 10.31 27.19 7.40
N LYS A 75 11.25 26.39 7.95
CA LYS A 75 12.27 26.87 8.89
C LYS A 75 13.18 27.91 8.24
N ALA A 76 13.63 27.68 7.01
CA ALA A 76 14.44 28.64 6.27
C ALA A 76 13.67 29.95 6.05
N PHE A 77 12.40 29.90 5.63
CA PHE A 77 11.55 31.09 5.51
C PHE A 77 11.30 31.79 6.84
N GLY A 78 11.14 31.03 7.93
CA GLY A 78 11.05 31.58 9.28
C GLY A 78 12.30 32.37 9.68
N ALA A 79 13.48 31.78 9.51
CA ALA A 79 14.76 32.45 9.78
C ALA A 79 14.97 33.68 8.86
N LEU A 80 14.57 33.57 7.59
CA LEU A 80 14.61 34.68 6.65
C LEU A 80 13.67 35.83 7.09
N LYS A 81 12.47 35.52 7.57
CA LYS A 81 11.53 36.55 8.08
C LYS A 81 12.08 37.34 9.27
N GLU A 82 12.95 36.74 10.08
CA GLU A 82 13.60 37.42 11.20
C GLU A 82 14.76 38.34 10.75
N LEU A 83 15.32 38.11 9.57
CA LEU A 83 16.33 38.97 8.95
C LEU A 83 15.63 40.18 8.29
N LYS A 84 15.71 41.34 8.94
CA LYS A 84 15.08 42.60 8.47
C LYS A 84 15.64 43.15 7.14
N CYS A 85 16.74 42.62 6.64
CA CYS A 85 17.37 43.02 5.38
C CYS A 85 17.72 41.77 4.58
N LEU A 86 16.88 41.41 3.61
CA LEU A 86 17.12 40.32 2.68
C LEU A 86 17.10 40.84 1.25
N GLU A 87 18.21 40.63 0.56
CA GLU A 87 18.34 40.88 -0.86
C GLU A 87 18.30 39.53 -1.58
N VAL A 88 17.20 39.26 -2.30
CA VAL A 88 17.00 37.98 -2.98
C VAL A 88 17.53 38.10 -4.40
N ILE A 89 18.66 37.45 -4.68
CA ILE A 89 19.23 37.34 -6.02
C ILE A 89 18.75 36.01 -6.61
N LEU A 90 17.88 36.09 -7.62
CA LEU A 90 17.45 34.91 -8.37
C LEU A 90 18.52 34.53 -9.39
N PRO A 91 18.84 33.23 -9.55
CA PRO A 91 19.78 32.81 -10.58
C PRO A 91 19.21 33.14 -11.96
N GLU A 92 20.02 33.81 -12.79
CA GLU A 92 19.65 34.10 -14.18
C GLU A 92 19.44 32.77 -14.91
N LYS A 93 18.31 32.67 -15.63
CA LYS A 93 17.98 31.48 -16.41
C LYS A 93 19.13 31.22 -17.38
N GLU A 94 19.84 30.11 -17.21
CA GLU A 94 20.76 29.62 -18.23
C GLU A 94 19.96 29.43 -19.52
N HIS A 95 20.11 30.37 -20.45
CA HIS A 95 19.66 30.23 -21.81
C HIS A 95 20.50 29.10 -22.44
N VAL A 96 19.98 27.88 -22.38
CA VAL A 96 20.47 26.74 -23.15
C VAL A 96 20.39 27.15 -24.62
N LYS A 97 21.55 27.49 -25.21
CA LYS A 97 21.66 27.76 -26.64
C LYS A 97 21.36 26.46 -27.40
N LYS A 98 20.45 26.59 -28.37
CA LYS A 98 20.03 25.54 -29.31
C LYS A 98 21.20 24.95 -30.09
#